data_AF-A0A1Y1YXJ1-F1
#
_entry.id   AF-A0A1Y1YXJ1-F1
#
_cell.length_a   1.000
_cell.length_b   1.000
_cell.length_c   1.000
_cell.angle_alpha   90.00
_cell.angle_beta   90.00
_cell.angle_gamma   90.00
#
_symmetry.space_group_name_H-M   'P 1'
#
loop_
_entity.id
_entity.type
_entity.pdbx_description
1 polymer ?
#
loop_
_entity_poly.entity_id
_entity_poly.type
_entity_poly.pdbx_seq_one_letter_code
_entity_poly.pdbx_strand_id
1 'polypeptide(L)' 'MKPEEGKIVHGDSFSYCSQQAWVQNVTVRDNILFGKEYNEECYERVINLCALTHDLEKFSRW' A
#
# COMPACT_ATOMS: atom_id res chain seq x y z
N MET A 1 13.48 4.51 16.80
CA MET A 1 13.61 4.13 18.22
C MET A 1 14.78 3.17 18.33
N LYS A 2 15.72 3.39 19.25
CA LYS A 2 16.86 2.50 19.49
C LYS A 2 16.58 1.73 20.79
N PRO A 3 16.94 0.44 20.88
CA PRO A 3 16.81 -0.29 22.14
C PRO A 3 17.74 0.31 23.19
N GLU A 4 17.27 0.41 24.44
CA GLU A 4 18.09 0.85 25.58
C GLU A 4 19.14 -0.20 25.94
N GLU A 5 18.80 -1.49 25.79
CA GLU A 5 19.72 -2.63 25.91
C GLU A 5 19.37 -3.71 24.87
N GLY A 6 20.37 -4.51 24.45
CA GLY A 6 20.19 -5.64 23.52
C GLY A 6 20.37 -5.30 22.03
N LYS A 7 20.11 -6.29 21.17
CA LYS A 7 20.29 -6.18 19.70
C LYS A 7 19.01 -6.58 18.96
N ILE A 8 18.60 -5.76 17.99
CA ILE A 8 17.54 -6.09 17.04
C ILE A 8 18.19 -6.75 15.82
N VAL A 9 17.72 -7.93 15.44
CA VAL A 9 18.12 -8.63 14.22
C VAL A 9 16.88 -8.81 13.35
N HIS A 10 16.97 -8.45 12.08
CA HIS A 10 15.87 -8.57 11.12
C HIS A 10 16.39 -9.06 9.77
N GLY A 11 15.49 -9.58 8.93
CA GLY A 11 15.79 -9.97 7.54
C GLY A 11 15.92 -8.76 6.62
N ASP A 12 16.14 -8.99 5.32
CA ASP A 12 16.56 -7.91 4.42
C ASP A 12 15.49 -6.86 4.10
N SER A 13 14.21 -7.17 4.33
CA SER A 13 13.09 -6.31 3.91
C SER A 13 11.97 -6.20 4.95
N PHE A 14 11.27 -5.06 4.91
CA PHE A 14 10.08 -4.79 5.70
C PHE A 14 8.93 -4.28 4.81
N SER A 15 7.71 -4.54 5.24
CA SER A 15 6.50 -3.89 4.75
C SER A 15 5.84 -3.09 5.87
N TYR A 16 5.02 -2.10 5.52
CA TYR A 16 4.35 -1.22 6.48
C TYR A 16 2.85 -1.16 6.18
N CYS A 17 2.04 -1.33 7.22
CA CYS A 17 0.60 -1.15 7.20
C CYS A 17 0.16 -0.49 8.51
N SER A 18 -0.36 0.73 8.44
CA SER A 18 -0.79 1.50 9.62
C SER A 18 -2.22 1.13 10.03
N GLN A 19 -2.55 1.31 11.32
CA GLN A 19 -3.93 1.13 11.80
C GLN A 19 -4.92 2.05 11.08
N GLN A 20 -4.50 3.27 10.77
CA GLN A 20 -5.23 4.22 9.93
C GLN A 20 -4.42 4.47 8.67
N ALA A 21 -5.01 4.18 7.51
CA ALA A 21 -4.36 4.40 6.23
C ALA A 21 -4.04 5.89 6.03
N TRP A 22 -2.83 6.17 5.56
CA TRP A 22 -2.48 7.52 5.14
C TRP A 22 -2.84 7.71 3.67
N VAL A 23 -3.88 8.50 3.42
CA VAL A 23 -4.39 8.79 2.07
C VAL A 23 -4.09 10.24 1.72
N GLN A 24 -3.45 10.47 0.59
CA GLN A 24 -3.13 11.78 0.06
C GLN A 24 -4.25 12.28 -0.86
N ASN A 25 -4.37 13.60 -1.01
CA ASN A 25 -5.31 14.23 -1.94
C ASN A 25 -4.83 14.17 -3.40
N VAL A 26 -4.70 12.94 -3.91
CA VAL A 26 -4.26 12.58 -5.27
C VAL A 26 -5.14 11.42 -5.76
N THR A 27 -4.89 10.88 -6.96
CA THR A 27 -5.71 9.79 -7.49
C THR A 27 -5.58 8.52 -6.62
N VAL A 28 -6.57 7.63 -6.69
CA VAL A 28 -6.51 6.33 -6.00
C VAL A 28 -5.31 5.51 -6.48
N ARG A 29 -4.99 5.58 -7.78
CA ARG A 29 -3.82 4.92 -8.36
C ARG A 29 -2.53 5.43 -7.73
N ASP A 30 -2.38 6.74 -7.60
CA ASP A 30 -1.18 7.34 -7.00
C ASP A 30 -1.05 6.99 -5.51
N ASN A 31 -2.17 6.93 -4.80
CA ASN A 31 -2.23 6.43 -3.43
C ASN A 31 -1.87 4.94 -3.30
N ILE A 32 -2.07 4.11 -4.33
CA ILE A 32 -1.64 2.71 -4.31
C ILE A 32 -0.15 2.59 -4.65
N LEU A 33 0.33 3.39 -5.62
CA LEU A 33 1.71 3.35 -6.09
C LEU A 33 2.70 3.99 -5.11
N PHE A 34 2.27 5.00 -4.33
CA PHE A 34 3.13 5.76 -3.42
C PHE A 34 4.45 6.22 -4.06
N GLY A 35 4.38 6.75 -5.29
CA GLY A 35 5.54 7.27 -6.04
C GLY A 35 6.33 6.22 -6.83
N LYS A 36 5.92 4.95 -6.84
CA LYS A 36 6.46 3.93 -7.75
C LYS A 36 5.95 4.15 -9.18
N GLU A 37 6.74 3.71 -10.15
CA GLU A 37 6.31 3.67 -11.55
C GLU A 37 5.11 2.71 -11.72
N TYR A 38 4.22 3.07 -12.64
CA TYR A 38 3.07 2.24 -12.94
C TYR A 38 3.51 0.98 -13.70
N ASN A 39 3.28 -0.18 -13.09
CA ASN A 39 3.40 -1.48 -13.71
C ASN A 39 2.04 -2.17 -13.64
N GLU A 40 1.43 -2.43 -14.79
CA GLU A 40 0.05 -2.94 -14.91
C GLU A 40 -0.14 -4.27 -14.19
N GLU A 41 0.73 -5.25 -14.42
CA GLU A 41 0.66 -6.58 -13.79
C GLU A 41 0.71 -6.48 -12.26
N CYS A 42 1.66 -5.69 -11.73
CA CYS A 42 1.79 -5.47 -10.30
C CYS A 42 0.58 -4.72 -9.73
N TYR A 43 0.08 -3.72 -10.44
CA TYR A 43 -1.07 -2.93 -10.02
C TYR A 43 -2.33 -3.79 -9.93
N GLU A 44 -2.65 -4.56 -10.98
CA GLU A 44 -3.79 -5.48 -11.00
C GLU A 44 -3.68 -6.54 -9.90
N ARG A 45 -2.48 -7.08 -9.69
CA ARG A 45 -2.23 -8.03 -8.61
C ARG A 45 -2.47 -7.41 -7.23
N VAL A 46 -2.07 -6.16 -7.01
CA VAL A 46 -2.37 -5.45 -5.75
C VAL A 46 -3.88 -5.22 -5.58
N ILE A 47 -4.58 -4.80 -6.63
CA ILE A 47 -6.04 -4.63 -6.59
C ILE A 47 -6.73 -5.93 -6.18
N ASN A 48 -6.33 -7.06 -6.77
CA ASN A 48 -6.90 -8.36 -6.47
C ASN A 48 -6.57 -8.84 -5.04
N LEU A 49 -5.28 -8.82 -4.66
CA LEU A 49 -4.82 -9.29 -3.35
C LEU A 49 -5.38 -8.46 -2.19
N CYS A 50 -5.62 -7.17 -2.41
CA CYS A 50 -6.23 -6.28 -1.43
C CYS A 50 -7.77 -6.22 -1.53
N ALA A 51 -8.38 -7.06 -2.36
CA ALA A 51 -9.83 -7.12 -2.61
C ALA A 51 -10.46 -5.76 -3.00
N LEU A 52 -9.68 -4.88 -3.63
CA LEU A 52 -10.10 -3.51 -3.95
C LEU A 52 -11.05 -3.44 -5.14
N THR A 53 -11.19 -4.51 -5.94
CA THR A 53 -12.03 -4.54 -7.14
C THR A 53 -13.45 -4.04 -6.84
N HIS A 54 -14.08 -4.58 -5.79
CA HIS A 54 -15.45 -4.22 -5.43
C HIS A 54 -15.60 -2.76 -4.98
N ASP A 55 -14.60 -2.23 -4.27
CA ASP A 55 -14.63 -0.83 -3.84
C ASP A 55 -14.38 0.13 -4.98
N LEU A 56 -13.50 -0.23 -5.92
CA LEU A 56 -13.27 0.55 -7.14
C LEU A 56 -14.50 0.62 -8.05
N GLU A 57 -15.25 -0.47 -8.16
CA GLU A 57 -16.52 -0.51 -8.90
C GLU A 57 -17.60 0.43 -8.32
N LYS A 58 -17.54 0.75 -7.03
CA LYS A 58 -18.47 1.73 -6.43
C LYS A 58 -18.20 3.15 -6.91
N PHE A 59 -16.94 3.48 -7.24
CA PHE A 59 -16.60 4.81 -7.75
C PHE A 59 -17.11 5.07 -9.18
N SER A 60 -17.28 4.02 -9.99
CA SER A 60 -17.79 4.18 -11.36
C SER A 60 -19.32 4.29 -11.46
N ARG A 61 -20.04 4.16 -10.33
CA ARG A 61 -21.51 4.26 -10.24
C ARG A 61 -22.02 5.61 -9.72
N TRP A 62 -21.19 6.64 -9.76
CA TRP A 62 -21.56 8.03 -9.47
C TRP A 62 -21.52 8.88 -10.74
#